data_AF-A0A4Q3J3M6-F1
#
_entry.id   AF-A0A4Q3J3M6-F1
#
_cell.length_a   1.000
_cell.length_b   1.000
_cell.length_c   1.000
_cell.angle_alpha   90.00
_cell.angle_beta   90.00
_cell.angle_gamma   90.00
#
_symmetry.space_group_name_H-M   'P 1'
#
loop_
_entity.id
_entity.type
_entity.pdbx_description
1 polymer ?
#
loop_
_entity_poly.entity_id
_entity_poly.type
_entity_poly.pdbx_seq_one_letter_code
_entity_poly.pdbx_strand_id
1 'polypeptide(L)'
;GLSRDEVLGMFPNLRERLGSQGTKLSGGEQQMLAIARILRTGAKFLLLDEPTEGLAPVIVQQIGATLRSLKQRGFTILLVEQNFHFAASVADRHYVVEQGRVIDEIANAELDANIGKLHAYLGV
;
A
#
# COMPACT_ATOMS: atom_id res chain seq x y z
N GLY A 1 -9.66 8.23 -15.55
CA GLY A 1 -9.37 7.28 -14.46
C GLY A 1 -9.88 5.91 -14.80
N LEU A 2 -9.71 4.96 -13.90
CA LEU A 2 -10.15 3.58 -14.11
C LEU A 2 -11.68 3.50 -14.22
N SER A 3 -12.19 2.61 -15.07
CA SER A 3 -13.63 2.33 -15.15
C SER A 3 -14.13 1.70 -13.84
N ARG A 4 -15.45 1.72 -13.63
CA ARG A 4 -16.04 1.14 -12.41
C ARG A 4 -15.78 -0.36 -12.36
N ASP A 5 -15.86 -1.03 -13.50
CA ASP A 5 -15.64 -2.47 -13.60
C ASP A 5 -14.18 -2.85 -13.36
N GLU A 6 -13.23 -2.08 -13.85
CA GLU A 6 -11.81 -2.27 -13.51
C GLU A 6 -11.55 -2.14 -12.01
N VAL A 7 -12.10 -1.10 -11.38
CA VAL A 7 -11.93 -0.87 -9.94
C VAL A 7 -12.59 -1.98 -9.12
N LEU A 8 -13.81 -2.39 -9.47
CA LEU A 8 -14.51 -3.49 -8.79
C LEU A 8 -13.87 -4.86 -9.09
N GLY A 9 -13.14 -5.00 -10.20
CA GLY A 9 -12.30 -6.16 -10.48
C GLY A 9 -11.09 -6.26 -9.55
N MET A 10 -10.52 -5.11 -9.16
CA MET A 10 -9.41 -5.04 -8.19
C MET A 10 -9.87 -5.22 -6.74
N PHE A 11 -11.08 -4.73 -6.43
CA PHE A 11 -11.66 -4.78 -5.08
C PHE A 11 -13.01 -5.50 -5.10
N PRO A 12 -13.05 -6.83 -5.28
CA PRO A 12 -14.30 -7.60 -5.38
C PRO A 12 -15.19 -7.43 -4.14
N ASN A 13 -14.60 -7.29 -2.95
CA ASN A 13 -15.35 -7.08 -1.70
C ASN A 13 -16.19 -5.80 -1.76
N LEU A 14 -15.74 -4.75 -2.48
CA LEU A 14 -16.52 -3.53 -2.66
C LEU A 14 -17.72 -3.72 -3.60
N ARG A 15 -17.68 -4.71 -4.50
CA ARG A 15 -18.81 -5.04 -5.38
C ARG A 15 -20.00 -5.54 -4.58
N GLU A 16 -19.74 -6.39 -3.59
CA GLU A 16 -20.76 -6.91 -2.67
C GLU A 16 -21.34 -5.83 -1.75
N ARG A 17 -20.59 -4.74 -1.56
CA ARG A 17 -20.94 -3.62 -0.67
C ARG A 17 -21.44 -2.37 -1.37
N LEU A 18 -21.75 -2.42 -2.68
CA LEU A 18 -22.15 -1.23 -3.45
C LEU A 18 -23.35 -0.46 -2.88
N GLY A 19 -24.30 -1.16 -2.24
CA GLY A 19 -25.47 -0.55 -1.59
C GLY A 19 -25.23 -0.14 -0.13
N SER A 20 -24.06 -0.47 0.43
CA SER A 20 -23.74 -0.17 1.83
C SER A 20 -23.21 1.27 1.95
N GLN A 21 -23.67 1.98 2.98
CA GLN A 21 -23.05 3.26 3.35
C GLN A 21 -21.60 3.03 3.79
N GLY A 22 -20.69 3.96 3.46
CA GLY A 22 -19.27 3.84 3.78
C GLY A 22 -18.98 3.62 5.27
N THR A 23 -19.81 4.19 6.16
CA THR A 23 -19.73 4.02 7.61
C THR A 23 -20.04 2.60 8.10
N LYS A 24 -20.65 1.76 7.26
CA LYS A 24 -20.97 0.36 7.57
C LYS A 24 -19.93 -0.62 7.04
N LEU A 25 -18.90 -0.14 6.36
CA LEU A 25 -17.78 -0.94 5.90
C LEU A 25 -16.80 -1.20 7.05
N SER A 26 -16.18 -2.38 7.06
CA SER A 26 -15.02 -2.66 7.92
C SER A 26 -13.86 -1.73 7.59
N GLY A 27 -12.91 -1.54 8.51
CA GLY A 27 -11.74 -0.67 8.27
C GLY A 27 -10.97 -1.04 7.00
N GLY A 28 -10.81 -2.35 6.73
CA GLY A 28 -10.19 -2.82 5.49
C GLY A 28 -10.97 -2.49 4.22
N GLU A 29 -12.30 -2.62 4.25
CA GLU A 29 -13.16 -2.21 3.15
C GLU A 29 -13.15 -0.69 2.95
N GLN A 30 -13.09 0.10 4.03
CA GLN A 30 -12.95 1.56 3.95
C GLN A 30 -11.62 1.95 3.29
N GLN A 31 -10.52 1.28 3.64
CA GLN A 31 -9.21 1.52 3.03
C GLN A 31 -9.21 1.18 1.53
N MET A 32 -9.76 0.03 1.16
CA MET A 32 -9.95 -0.35 -0.24
C MET A 32 -10.82 0.66 -0.99
N LEU A 33 -11.90 1.16 -0.36
CA LEU A 33 -12.75 2.19 -0.95
C LEU A 33 -12.01 3.52 -1.13
N ALA A 34 -11.15 3.91 -0.19
CA ALA A 34 -10.32 5.11 -0.32
C ALA A 34 -9.40 5.02 -1.54
N ILE A 35 -8.68 3.90 -1.70
CA ILE A 35 -7.81 3.66 -2.86
C ILE A 35 -8.66 3.64 -4.15
N ALA A 36 -9.77 2.91 -4.16
CA ALA A 36 -10.70 2.84 -5.29
C ALA A 36 -11.19 4.23 -5.74
N ARG A 37 -11.51 5.13 -4.80
CA ARG A 37 -11.92 6.50 -5.10
C ARG A 37 -10.81 7.29 -5.79
N ILE A 38 -9.56 7.17 -5.34
CA ILE A 38 -8.42 7.84 -5.97
C ILE A 38 -8.21 7.33 -7.40
N LEU A 39 -8.27 6.03 -7.61
CA LEU A 39 -8.09 5.39 -8.93
C LEU A 39 -9.12 5.85 -9.99
N ARG A 40 -10.33 6.21 -9.56
CA ARG A 40 -11.38 6.76 -10.43
C ARG A 40 -11.05 8.14 -10.96
N THR A 41 -10.25 8.95 -10.24
CA THR A 41 -9.91 10.33 -10.66
C THR A 41 -8.99 10.36 -11.88
N GLY A 42 -8.22 9.28 -12.11
CA GLY A 42 -7.16 9.25 -13.13
C GLY A 42 -5.79 9.65 -12.62
N ALA A 43 -5.62 9.79 -11.31
CA ALA A 43 -4.30 9.86 -10.69
C ALA A 43 -3.43 8.69 -11.14
N LYS A 44 -2.15 8.98 -11.46
CA LYS A 44 -1.12 7.97 -11.77
C LYS A 44 -0.02 7.93 -10.71
N PHE A 45 -0.03 8.89 -9.78
CA PHE A 45 0.86 8.98 -8.62
C PHE A 45 0.02 8.86 -7.35
N LEU A 46 0.34 7.89 -6.51
CA LEU A 46 -0.37 7.61 -5.25
C LEU A 46 0.57 7.86 -4.08
N LEU A 47 0.13 8.64 -3.09
CA LEU A 47 0.77 8.72 -1.77
C LEU A 47 -0.12 7.97 -0.80
N LEU A 48 0.43 6.96 -0.14
CA LEU A 48 -0.29 6.12 0.81
C LEU A 48 0.41 6.25 2.16
N ASP A 49 -0.34 6.72 3.16
CA ASP A 49 0.13 6.88 4.52
C ASP A 49 -0.42 5.74 5.39
N GLU A 50 0.47 4.90 5.87
CA GLU A 50 0.22 3.70 6.70
C GLU A 50 -1.02 2.89 6.28
N PRO A 51 -1.13 2.45 5.01
CA PRO A 51 -2.36 1.87 4.51
C PRO A 51 -2.68 0.49 5.09
N THR A 52 -1.81 -0.07 5.92
CA THR A 52 -1.99 -1.40 6.52
C THR A 52 -2.22 -1.38 8.02
N GLU A 53 -2.18 -0.20 8.66
CA GLU A 53 -2.31 -0.06 10.10
C GLU A 53 -3.65 -0.63 10.62
N GLY A 54 -3.58 -1.49 11.64
CA GLY A 54 -4.75 -2.06 12.30
C GLY A 54 -5.59 -3.02 11.43
N LEU A 55 -5.13 -3.38 10.22
CA LEU A 55 -5.86 -4.26 9.31
C LEU A 55 -5.55 -5.73 9.55
N ALA A 56 -6.56 -6.58 9.33
CA ALA A 56 -6.38 -8.03 9.41
C ALA A 56 -5.40 -8.52 8.32
N PRO A 57 -4.60 -9.58 8.57
CA PRO A 57 -3.57 -10.05 7.64
C PRO A 57 -4.05 -10.31 6.21
N VAL A 58 -5.26 -10.86 6.05
CA VAL A 58 -5.86 -11.12 4.72
C VAL A 58 -6.10 -9.83 3.93
N ILE A 59 -6.45 -8.73 4.61
CA ILE A 59 -6.66 -7.44 3.97
C ILE A 59 -5.31 -6.84 3.56
N VAL A 60 -4.29 -6.95 4.42
CA VAL A 60 -2.92 -6.51 4.09
C VAL A 60 -2.40 -7.21 2.84
N GLN A 61 -2.62 -8.53 2.71
CA GLN A 61 -2.26 -9.29 1.52
C GLN A 61 -3.00 -8.80 0.26
N GLN A 62 -4.30 -8.52 0.38
CA GLN A 62 -5.12 -8.02 -0.73
C GLN A 62 -4.69 -6.62 -1.19
N ILE A 63 -4.37 -5.72 -0.25
CA ILE A 63 -3.81 -4.39 -0.54
C ILE A 63 -2.47 -4.57 -1.26
N GLY A 64 -1.56 -5.40 -0.73
CA GLY A 64 -0.26 -5.64 -1.35
C GLY A 64 -0.35 -6.18 -2.78
N ALA A 65 -1.26 -7.12 -3.04
CA ALA A 65 -1.53 -7.61 -4.39
C ALA A 65 -2.03 -6.51 -5.33
N THR A 66 -2.90 -5.63 -4.82
CA THR A 66 -3.40 -4.48 -5.57
C THR A 66 -2.28 -3.49 -5.92
N LEU A 67 -1.43 -3.13 -4.94
CA LEU A 67 -0.30 -2.21 -5.17
C LEU A 67 0.67 -2.76 -6.23
N ARG A 68 0.99 -4.06 -6.18
CA ARG A 68 1.82 -4.72 -7.20
C ARG A 68 1.17 -4.67 -8.59
N SER A 69 -0.14 -4.91 -8.69
CA SER A 69 -0.87 -4.80 -9.95
C SER A 69 -0.86 -3.37 -10.50
N LEU A 70 -1.09 -2.36 -9.64
CA LEU A 70 -1.05 -0.96 -10.04
C LEU A 70 0.34 -0.55 -10.56
N LYS A 71 1.40 -0.96 -9.86
CA LYS A 71 2.79 -0.76 -10.28
C LYS A 71 3.06 -1.37 -11.66
N GLN A 72 2.62 -2.61 -11.92
CA GLN A 72 2.74 -3.24 -13.24
C GLN A 72 2.01 -2.48 -14.35
N ARG A 73 0.97 -1.72 -14.00
CA ARG A 73 0.21 -0.86 -14.92
C ARG A 73 0.82 0.54 -15.09
N GLY A 74 2.01 0.78 -14.54
CA GLY A 74 2.75 2.04 -14.66
C GLY A 74 2.34 3.13 -13.66
N PHE A 75 1.65 2.78 -12.58
CA PHE A 75 1.41 3.72 -11.48
C PHE A 75 2.70 3.91 -10.68
N THR A 76 2.95 5.15 -10.27
CA THR A 76 3.99 5.46 -9.28
C THR A 76 3.34 5.54 -7.91
N ILE A 77 3.97 4.92 -6.92
CA ILE A 77 3.42 4.82 -5.56
C ILE A 77 4.52 5.22 -4.58
N LEU A 78 4.24 6.23 -3.77
CA LEU A 78 5.02 6.55 -2.56
C LEU A 78 4.26 6.00 -1.36
N LEU A 79 4.88 5.07 -0.65
CA LEU A 79 4.30 4.38 0.49
C LEU A 79 5.06 4.79 1.74
N VAL A 80 4.35 5.32 2.74
CA VAL A 80 4.83 5.48 4.11
C VAL A 80 4.27 4.33 4.92
N GLU A 81 5.13 3.56 5.57
CA GLU A 81 4.72 2.36 6.29
C GLU A 81 5.74 1.98 7.37
N GLN A 82 5.24 1.52 8.52
CA GLN A 82 6.07 1.00 9.62
C GLN A 82 6.27 -0.52 9.53
N ASN A 83 5.31 -1.23 8.91
CA ASN A 83 5.43 -2.65 8.62
C ASN A 83 6.45 -2.91 7.50
N PHE A 84 7.71 -3.10 7.90
CA PHE A 84 8.81 -3.37 6.97
C PHE A 84 8.56 -4.57 6.06
N HIS A 85 8.02 -5.68 6.58
CA HIS A 85 7.75 -6.87 5.78
C HIS A 85 6.76 -6.59 4.65
N PHE A 86 5.74 -5.78 4.92
CA PHE A 86 4.81 -5.35 3.88
C PHE A 86 5.50 -4.46 2.86
N ALA A 87 6.22 -3.43 3.31
CA ALA A 87 6.94 -2.50 2.44
C ALA A 87 7.92 -3.23 1.52
N ALA A 88 8.73 -4.15 2.05
CA ALA A 88 9.66 -5.00 1.31
C ALA A 88 8.97 -5.88 0.25
N SER A 89 7.71 -6.27 0.49
CA SER A 89 6.95 -7.09 -0.46
C SER A 89 6.36 -6.33 -1.65
N VAL A 90 6.36 -4.99 -1.63
CA VAL A 90 5.72 -4.16 -2.65
C VAL A 90 6.65 -3.12 -3.29
N ALA A 91 7.62 -2.60 -2.55
CA ALA A 91 8.45 -1.48 -2.98
C ALA A 91 9.63 -1.91 -3.88
N ASP A 92 10.10 -0.99 -4.72
CA ASP A 92 11.34 -1.14 -5.49
C ASP A 92 12.58 -0.66 -4.74
N ARG A 93 12.38 0.33 -3.87
CA ARG A 93 13.43 1.05 -3.12
C ARG A 93 12.85 1.50 -1.79
N HIS A 94 13.71 1.60 -0.79
CA HIS A 94 13.38 1.96 0.58
C HIS A 94 14.18 3.18 1.00
N TYR A 95 13.52 4.14 1.62
CA TYR A 95 14.16 5.29 2.24
C TYR A 95 13.91 5.23 3.73
N VAL A 96 14.99 5.27 4.52
CA VAL A 96 14.89 5.30 5.98
C VAL A 96 14.93 6.75 6.44
N VAL A 97 13.90 7.17 7.16
CA VAL A 97 13.77 8.54 7.67
C VAL A 97 13.89 8.53 9.19
N GLU A 98 14.83 9.29 9.72
CA GLU A 98 15.02 9.50 11.16
C GLU A 98 15.14 10.99 11.43
N GLN A 99 14.41 11.49 12.45
CA GLN A 99 14.39 12.91 12.84
C GLN A 99 14.17 13.88 11.65
N GLY A 100 13.31 13.49 10.71
CA GLY A 100 12.96 14.30 9.54
C GLY A 100 14.01 14.34 8.43
N ARG A 101 15.02 13.46 8.48
CA ARG A 101 16.06 13.34 7.45
C ARG A 101 16.11 11.93 6.88
N VAL A 102 16.34 11.83 5.58
CA VAL A 102 16.69 10.55 4.94
C VAL A 102 18.10 10.20 5.36
N ILE A 103 18.26 9.12 6.13
CA ILE A 103 19.56 8.66 6.64
C ILE A 103 20.13 7.51 5.81
N ASP A 104 19.28 6.84 5.03
CA ASP A 104 19.68 5.70 4.20
C ASP A 104 18.73 5.48 3.03
N GLU A 105 19.24 4.84 2.00
CA GLU A 105 18.51 4.43 0.81
C GLU A 105 18.94 3.03 0.40
N ILE A 106 17.99 2.10 0.30
CA ILE A 106 18.28 0.69 0.05
C ILE A 106 17.43 0.22 -1.13
N ALA A 107 18.07 -0.33 -2.17
CA ALA A 107 17.35 -0.98 -3.25
C ALA A 107 16.69 -2.27 -2.73
N ASN A 108 15.50 -2.61 -3.22
CA ASN A 108 14.78 -3.79 -2.72
C ASN A 108 15.59 -5.10 -2.91
N ALA A 109 16.42 -5.17 -3.96
CA ALA A 109 17.29 -6.32 -4.24
C ALA A 109 18.45 -6.48 -3.24
N GLU A 110 18.77 -5.44 -2.46
CA GLU A 110 19.86 -5.43 -1.49
C GLU A 110 19.35 -5.57 -0.04
N LEU A 111 18.03 -5.71 0.16
CA LEU A 111 17.42 -5.77 1.49
C LEU A 111 18.01 -6.88 2.36
N ASP A 112 18.14 -8.10 1.83
CA ASP A 112 18.61 -9.24 2.61
C ASP A 112 20.02 -9.01 3.16
N ALA A 113 20.90 -8.37 2.38
CA ALA A 113 22.25 -8.02 2.79
C ALA A 113 22.28 -6.89 3.84
N ASN A 114 21.24 -6.05 3.88
CA ASN A 114 21.12 -4.89 4.76
C ASN A 114 20.12 -5.10 5.91
N ILE A 115 19.56 -6.31 6.07
CA ILE A 115 18.49 -6.58 7.04
C ILE A 115 18.90 -6.22 8.46
N GLY A 116 20.14 -6.54 8.86
CA GLY A 116 20.65 -6.23 10.21
C GLY A 116 20.77 -4.73 10.47
N LYS A 117 21.10 -3.94 9.44
CA LYS A 117 21.16 -2.47 9.52
C LYS A 117 19.76 -1.88 9.65
N LEU A 118 18.79 -2.41 8.90
CA LEU A 118 17.37 -2.02 8.98
C LEU A 118 16.76 -2.34 10.34
N HIS A 119 17.02 -3.53 10.89
CA HIS A 119 16.59 -3.92 12.24
C HIS A 119 17.08 -2.92 13.30
N ALA A 120 18.35 -2.50 13.22
CA ALA A 120 18.90 -1.49 14.11
C ALA A 120 18.20 -0.12 13.97
N TYR A 121 17.83 0.29 12.75
CA TYR A 121 17.09 1.54 12.54
C TYR A 121 15.64 1.48 13.03
N LEU A 122 14.99 0.34 12.90
CA LEU A 122 13.59 0.16 13.29
C LEU A 122 13.43 -0.16 14.78
N GLY A 123 14.53 -0.38 15.51
CA GLY A 123 14.52 -0.69 16.94
C GLY A 123 13.95 -2.08 17.26
N VAL A 124 14.09 -3.04 16.33
CA VAL A 124 13.56 -4.41 16.44
C VAL A 124 14.66 -5.44 16.34
#